data_AF-A0A5K1CR46-F1
#
_entry.id   AF-A0A5K1CR46-F1
#
_cell.length_a   1.000
_cell.length_b   1.000
_cell.length_c   1.000
_cell.angle_alpha   90.00
_cell.angle_beta   90.00
_cell.angle_gamma   90.00
#
_symmetry.space_group_name_H-M   'P 1'
#
loop_
_entity.id
_entity.type
_entity.pdbx_description
1 polymer ?
#
loop_
_entity_poly.entity_id
_entity_poly.type
_entity_poly.pdbx_seq_one_letter_code
_entity_poly.pdbx_strand_id
1 'polypeptide(L)' 'FVSELARVAAPGATIIIVTWCHRDLLPSEGSLEPQEVDLLDRICDGFYLPAWCSVSDYVNIAASLSLK' A
#
# COMPACT_ATOMS: atom_id res chain seq x y z
N PHE A 1 2.11 1.23 9.38
CA PHE A 1 1.50 0.10 10.11
C PHE A 1 2.23 -1.23 9.85
N VAL A 2 2.73 -1.50 8.64
CA VAL A 2 3.44 -2.77 8.31
C VAL A 2 4.63 -3.04 9.24
N SER A 3 5.41 -2.02 9.58
CA SER A 3 6.51 -2.13 10.57
C SER A 3 6.04 -2.62 11.94
N GLU A 4 4.85 -2.20 12.36
CA GLU A 4 4.28 -2.60 13.64
C GLU A 4 3.79 -4.05 13.58
N LEU A 5 3.20 -4.47 12.46
CA LEU A 5 2.86 -5.89 12.24
C LEU A 5 4.11 -6.78 12.31
N ALA A 6 5.20 -6.36 11.68
CA ALA A 6 6.48 -7.06 11.74
C ALA A 6 7.03 -7.16 13.18
N ARG A 7 6.88 -6.09 13.97
CA ARG A 7 7.36 -6.02 15.36
C ARG A 7 6.58 -6.95 16.30
N VAL A 8 5.27 -7.08 16.11
CA VAL A 8 4.40 -7.85 17.02
C VAL A 8 4.25 -9.32 16.61
N ALA A 9 4.50 -9.65 15.35
CA ALA A 9 4.46 -11.03 14.89
C ALA A 9 5.52 -11.88 15.59
N ALA A 10 5.14 -13.08 16.05
CA ALA A 10 6.10 -14.04 16.59
C ALA A 10 7.08 -14.50 15.49
N PRO A 11 8.33 -14.85 15.83
CA PRO A 11 9.26 -15.39 14.85
C PRO A 11 8.68 -16.59 14.10
N GLY A 12 8.70 -16.54 12.77
CA GLY A 12 8.14 -17.58 11.89
C GLY A 12 6.63 -17.50 11.64
N ALA A 13 5.92 -16.52 12.21
CA ALA A 13 4.51 -16.30 11.91
C ALA A 13 4.28 -15.78 10.48
N THR A 14 3.04 -15.92 10.00
CA THR A 14 2.58 -15.36 8.73
C THR A 14 1.69 -14.15 8.99
N ILE A 15 1.97 -13.04 8.29
CA ILE A 15 1.14 -11.83 8.28
C ILE A 15 0.33 -11.83 6.99
N ILE A 16 -0.99 -11.69 7.09
CA ILE A 16 -1.90 -11.54 5.93
C ILE A 16 -2.52 -10.16 6.01
N ILE A 17 -2.37 -9.36 4.95
CA ILE A 17 -2.92 -8.01 4.84
C ILE A 17 -3.99 -8.01 3.74
N VAL A 18 -5.20 -7.57 4.08
CA VAL A 18 -6.25 -7.23 3.12
C VAL A 18 -6.44 -5.72 3.20
N THR A 19 -6.13 -5.02 2.11
CA THR A 19 -6.16 -3.55 2.06
C THR A 19 -6.59 -3.09 0.68
N TRP A 20 -6.97 -1.83 0.58
CA TRP A 20 -7.16 -1.14 -0.69
C TRP A 20 -5.82 -0.55 -1.14
N CYS A 21 -5.56 -0.65 -2.45
CA CYS A 21 -4.38 -0.12 -3.12
C CYS A 21 -4.82 0.51 -4.44
N HIS A 22 -4.08 1.49 -4.93
CA HIS A 22 -4.16 1.84 -6.35
C HIS A 22 -3.28 0.90 -7.18
N ARG A 23 -3.42 0.94 -8.50
CA ARG A 23 -2.58 0.16 -9.43
C ARG A 23 -1.11 0.52 -9.29
N ASP A 24 -0.23 -0.38 -9.69
CA ASP A 24 1.18 -0.04 -9.89
C ASP A 24 1.35 0.91 -11.08
N LEU A 25 2.39 1.75 -11.01
CA LEU A 25 2.80 2.59 -12.14
C LEU A 25 3.64 1.76 -13.11
N LEU A 26 3.45 2.01 -14.40
CA LEU A 26 4.36 1.51 -15.42
C LEU A 26 5.74 2.18 -15.27
N PRO A 27 6.83 1.55 -15.73
CA PRO A 27 8.18 2.13 -15.63
C PRO A 27 8.32 3.52 -16.30
N SER A 28 7.44 3.85 -17.24
CA SER A 28 7.41 5.15 -17.93
C SER A 28 6.54 6.21 -17.22
N GLU A 29 5.73 5.82 -16.24
CA GLU A 29 4.83 6.71 -15.52
C GLU A 29 5.51 7.23 -14.24
N GLY A 30 5.44 8.54 -14.01
CA GLY A 30 5.94 9.16 -12.77
C GLY A 30 4.87 9.31 -11.69
N SER A 31 3.59 9.25 -12.06
CA SER A 31 2.43 9.36 -11.18
C SER A 31 1.23 8.68 -11.82
N LEU A 32 0.17 8.52 -11.04
CA LEU A 32 -1.15 8.23 -11.59
C LEU A 32 -1.63 9.38 -12.48
N GLU A 33 -2.54 9.07 -13.40
CA GLU A 33 -3.18 10.08 -14.22
C GLU A 33 -4.11 10.97 -13.35
N PRO A 34 -4.31 12.25 -13.72
CA PRO A 34 -5.13 13.16 -12.92
C PRO A 34 -6.54 12.65 -12.63
N GLN A 35 -7.18 11.92 -13.57
CA GLN A 35 -8.51 11.38 -13.33
C GLN A 35 -8.52 10.21 -12.34
N GLU A 36 -7.41 9.46 -12.26
CA GLU A 36 -7.27 8.37 -11.28
C GLU A 36 -7.09 8.94 -9.88
N VAL A 37 -6.30 10.01 -9.74
CA VAL A 37 -6.13 10.73 -8.48
C VAL A 37 -7.46 11.32 -8.01
N ASP A 38 -8.22 12.01 -8.87
CA ASP A 38 -9.54 12.55 -8.52
C ASP A 38 -10.52 11.46 -8.05
N LEU A 39 -10.52 10.31 -8.72
CA LEU A 39 -11.35 9.17 -8.31
C LEU A 39 -10.95 8.66 -6.92
N LEU A 40 -9.65 8.47 -6.68
CA LEU A 40 -9.13 8.00 -5.40
C LEU A 40 -9.42 8.99 -4.27
N ASP A 41 -9.23 10.29 -4.51
CA ASP A 41 -9.51 11.35 -3.54
C ASP A 41 -10.99 11.34 -3.14
N ARG A 42 -11.90 11.21 -4.11
CA ARG A 42 -13.34 11.12 -3.84
C ARG A 42 -13.71 9.89 -3.02
N ILE A 43 -13.06 8.75 -3.27
CA ILE A 43 -13.27 7.54 -2.46
C ILE A 43 -12.72 7.77 -1.05
N CYS A 44 -11.52 8.34 -0.92
CA CYS A 44 -10.90 8.61 0.37
C CYS A 44 -11.73 9.59 1.20
N ASP A 45 -12.24 10.65 0.60
CA ASP A 45 -13.13 11.62 1.25
C ASP A 45 -14.45 10.97 1.69
N GLY A 46 -15.03 10.11 0.86
CA GLY A 46 -16.31 9.44 1.15
C GLY A 46 -16.23 8.41 2.28
N PHE A 47 -15.08 7.76 2.45
CA PHE A 47 -14.85 6.75 3.49
C PHE A 47 -13.92 7.22 4.62
N TYR A 48 -13.51 8.49 4.61
CA TYR A 48 -12.54 9.08 5.54
C TYR A 48 -11.22 8.29 5.63
N LEU A 49 -10.73 7.84 4.47
CA LEU A 49 -9.51 7.04 4.36
C LEU A 49 -8.29 7.91 4.05
N PRO A 50 -7.08 7.50 4.45
CA PRO A 50 -5.86 8.12 3.95
C PRO A 50 -5.64 7.76 2.47
N ALA A 51 -4.77 8.54 1.81
CA ALA A 51 -4.31 8.22 0.46
C ALA A 51 -3.72 6.80 0.40
N TRP A 52 -4.03 6.08 -0.68
CA TRP A 52 -3.53 4.72 -0.89
C TRP A 52 -2.14 4.73 -1.53
N CYS A 53 -1.41 3.65 -1.36
CA CYS A 53 -0.21 3.34 -2.12
C CYS A 53 -0.45 2.11 -3.02
N SER A 54 0.54 1.78 -3.84
CA SER A 54 0.48 0.63 -4.75
C SER A 54 0.78 -0.69 -4.03
N VAL A 55 0.52 -1.82 -4.70
CA VAL A 55 0.92 -3.13 -4.18
C VAL A 55 2.44 -3.25 -4.12
N SER A 56 3.15 -2.71 -5.11
CA SER A 56 4.61 -2.68 -5.13
C SER A 56 5.19 -1.92 -3.93
N ASP A 57 4.52 -0.85 -3.47
CA ASP A 57 4.94 -0.14 -2.26
C ASP A 57 4.88 -1.03 -1.02
N TYR A 58 3.83 -1.84 -0.88
CA TYR A 58 3.75 -2.83 0.20
C TYR A 58 4.84 -3.89 0.12
N VAL A 59 5.15 -4.39 -1.07
CA VAL A 59 6.25 -5.35 -1.29
C VAL A 59 7.60 -4.73 -0.91
N ASN A 60 7.84 -3.48 -1.32
CA ASN A 60 9.07 -2.74 -0.98
C ASN A 60 9.20 -2.51 0.53
N ILE A 61 8.10 -2.12 1.19
CA ILE A 61 8.07 -1.97 2.65
C ILE A 61 8.33 -3.31 3.34
N ALA A 62 7.70 -4.40 2.90
CA ALA A 62 7.91 -5.73 3.46
C ALA A 62 9.38 -6.18 3.30
N ALA A 63 9.96 -5.99 2.10
CA ALA A 63 11.36 -6.28 1.83
C ALA A 63 12.31 -5.46 2.72
N SER A 64 12.01 -4.17 2.94
CA SER A 64 12.79 -3.30 3.83
C SER A 64 12.78 -3.76 5.30
N LEU A 65 11.77 -4.55 5.69
CA LEU A 65 11.61 -5.15 7.01
C LEU A 65 12.10 -6.60 7.08
N SER A 66 12.77 -7.10 6.03
CA SER A 66 13.21 -8.51 5.90
C SER A 66 12.08 -9.54 5.98
N LEU A 67 10.85 -9.12 5.64
CA LEU A 67 9.72 -10.02 5.44
C LEU A 67 9.79 -10.63 4.03
N LYS A 68 9.29 -11.85 3.87
CA LYS A 68 9.33 -12.64 2.63
C LYS A 68 7.95 -12.79 2.02
#